data_AF-A0A1Y1QPU0-F1
#
_entry.id   AF-A0A1Y1QPU0-F1
#
_cell.length_a   1.000
_cell.length_b   1.000
_cell.length_c   1.000
_cell.angle_alpha   90.00
_cell.angle_beta   90.00
_cell.angle_gamma   90.00
#
_symmetry.space_group_name_H-M   'P 1'
#
loop_
_entity.id
_entity.type
_entity.pdbx_description
1 polymer ?
#
loop_
_entity_poly.entity_id
_entity_poly.type
_entity_poly.pdbx_seq_one_letter_code
_entity_poly.pdbx_strand_id
1 'polypeptide(L)'
;QTLQPVSLVALLATLVLLFGFQGQQVLAQPLIILLLAIPILIQVYFNSMLSYWLNRQFGVAHCVAAPSALIGASNFFELAVATAIALFGFNSGAALATVVGVLVEVPVMLSVVAIVNRSRGWYESGLTVK
;
A
#
# COMPACT_ATOMS: atom_id res chain seq x y z
N GLN A 1 12.63 18.44 9.21
CA GLN A 1 13.04 18.03 7.85
C GLN A 1 14.32 17.18 7.84
N THR A 2 15.17 17.19 8.87
CA THR A 2 16.40 16.36 8.95
C THR A 2 16.18 14.86 9.18
N LEU A 3 15.00 14.46 9.70
CA LEU A 3 14.69 13.06 10.00
C LEU A 3 14.10 12.28 8.81
N GLN A 4 13.57 12.98 7.80
CA GLN A 4 12.90 12.37 6.65
C GLN A 4 13.82 11.44 5.84
N PRO A 5 15.08 11.82 5.50
CA PRO A 5 15.99 10.91 4.81
C PRO A 5 16.43 9.74 5.71
N VAL A 6 16.63 9.98 7.00
CA VAL A 6 17.05 8.92 7.95
C VAL A 6 15.95 7.87 8.14
N SER A 7 14.70 8.31 8.26
CA SER A 7 13.54 7.41 8.37
C SER A 7 13.37 6.56 7.12
N LEU A 8 13.51 7.15 5.93
CA LEU A 8 13.40 6.43 4.66
C LEU A 8 14.51 5.37 4.53
N VAL A 9 15.74 5.71 4.89
CA VAL A 9 16.86 4.76 4.91
C VAL A 9 16.63 3.63 5.91
N ALA A 10 16.17 3.92 7.14
CA ALA A 10 15.90 2.90 8.14
C ALA A 10 14.77 1.95 7.71
N LEU A 11 13.74 2.50 7.07
CA LEU A 11 12.58 1.76 6.58
C LEU A 11 12.96 0.84 5.41
N LEU A 12 13.73 1.35 4.44
CA LEU A 12 14.30 0.54 3.35
C LEU A 12 15.27 -0.52 3.86
N ALA A 13 16.16 -0.19 4.82
CA ALA A 13 17.08 -1.16 5.40
C ALA A 13 16.33 -2.29 6.11
N THR A 14 15.27 -1.96 6.85
CA THR A 14 14.41 -2.95 7.52
C THR A 14 13.76 -3.87 6.50
N LEU A 15 13.21 -3.30 5.41
CA LEU A 15 12.67 -4.06 4.28
C LEU A 15 13.70 -5.03 3.68
N VAL A 16 14.91 -4.54 3.37
CA VAL A 16 15.98 -5.37 2.80
C VAL A 16 16.37 -6.52 3.74
N LEU A 17 16.49 -6.25 5.05
CA LEU A 17 16.81 -7.28 6.04
C LEU A 17 15.69 -8.32 6.16
N LEU A 18 14.43 -7.89 6.23
CA LEU A 18 13.29 -8.79 6.28
C LEU A 18 13.25 -9.71 5.05
N PHE A 19 13.51 -9.15 3.86
CA PHE A 19 13.58 -9.93 2.63
C PHE A 19 14.79 -10.86 2.56
N GLY A 20 15.96 -10.40 3.01
CA GLY A 20 17.15 -11.24 3.07
C GLY A 20 16.96 -12.47 3.94
N PHE A 21 16.24 -12.32 5.06
CA PHE A 21 16.01 -13.41 6.01
C PHE A 21 14.79 -14.28 5.68
N GLN A 22 13.72 -13.73 5.10
CA GLN A 22 12.50 -14.49 4.77
C GLN A 22 12.43 -14.93 3.30
N GLY A 23 13.39 -14.56 2.46
CA GLY A 23 13.37 -14.81 1.00
C GLY A 23 13.24 -16.28 0.60
N GLN A 24 13.88 -17.22 1.30
CA GLN A 24 13.71 -18.65 1.01
C GLN A 24 12.28 -19.15 1.26
N GLN A 25 11.64 -18.66 2.32
CA GLN A 25 10.27 -19.06 2.67
C GLN A 25 9.25 -18.45 1.68
N VAL A 26 9.49 -17.20 1.24
CA VAL A 26 8.74 -16.54 0.17
C VAL A 26 8.80 -17.38 -1.11
N LEU A 27 9.98 -17.86 -1.50
CA LEU A 27 10.12 -18.71 -2.70
C LEU A 27 9.50 -20.11 -2.54
N ALA A 28 9.51 -20.67 -1.32
CA ALA A 28 8.99 -22.00 -1.05
C ALA A 28 7.45 -22.08 -1.05
N GLN A 29 6.75 -20.96 -0.81
CA GLN A 29 5.29 -20.95 -0.60
C GLN A 29 4.55 -19.97 -1.53
N PRO A 30 4.65 -20.12 -2.86
CA PRO A 30 4.04 -19.19 -3.83
C PRO A 30 2.51 -19.16 -3.74
N LEU A 31 1.88 -20.27 -3.37
CA LEU A 31 0.42 -20.36 -3.24
C LEU A 31 -0.11 -19.46 -2.10
N ILE A 32 0.63 -19.37 -0.99
CA ILE A 32 0.26 -18.54 0.16
C ILE A 32 0.39 -17.06 -0.21
N ILE A 33 1.45 -16.70 -0.93
CA ILE A 33 1.64 -15.34 -1.45
C ILE A 33 0.47 -14.94 -2.33
N LEU A 34 0.05 -15.80 -3.26
CA LEU A 34 -1.08 -15.52 -4.13
C LEU A 34 -2.38 -15.34 -3.33
N LEU A 35 -2.62 -16.21 -2.35
CA LEU A 35 -3.80 -16.16 -1.50
C LEU A 35 -3.85 -14.91 -0.62
N LEU A 36 -2.69 -14.36 -0.22
CA LEU A 36 -2.59 -13.07 0.48
C LEU A 36 -2.69 -11.88 -0.48
N ALA A 37 -2.11 -11.97 -1.66
CA ALA A 37 -2.06 -10.89 -2.64
C ALA A 37 -3.46 -10.54 -3.18
N ILE A 38 -4.31 -11.53 -3.44
CA ILE A 38 -5.64 -11.31 -4.01
C ILE A 38 -6.52 -10.41 -3.11
N PRO A 39 -6.70 -10.69 -1.80
CA PRO A 39 -7.42 -9.82 -0.89
C PRO A 39 -6.84 -8.41 -0.82
N ILE A 40 -5.51 -8.28 -0.74
CA ILE A 40 -4.83 -6.97 -0.65
C ILE A 40 -5.07 -6.15 -1.91
N LEU A 41 -4.94 -6.76 -3.09
CA LEU A 41 -5.23 -6.12 -4.37
C LEU A 41 -6.65 -5.59 -4.42
N ILE A 42 -7.63 -6.43 -4.07
CA ILE A 42 -9.04 -6.05 -4.05
C ILE A 42 -9.25 -4.88 -3.09
N GLN A 43 -8.72 -4.97 -1.87
CA GLN A 43 -8.84 -3.93 -0.86
C GLN A 43 -8.28 -2.59 -1.35
N VAL A 44 -7.04 -2.57 -1.85
CA VAL A 44 -6.37 -1.32 -2.25
C VAL A 44 -7.09 -0.67 -3.43
N TYR A 45 -7.43 -1.43 -4.47
CA TYR A 45 -8.15 -0.88 -5.61
C TYR A 45 -9.56 -0.44 -5.24
N PHE A 46 -10.29 -1.23 -4.46
CA PHE A 46 -11.64 -0.90 -4.04
C PHE A 46 -11.67 0.36 -3.18
N ASN A 47 -10.85 0.43 -2.13
CA ASN A 47 -10.83 1.57 -1.23
C ASN A 47 -10.34 2.85 -1.92
N SER A 48 -9.32 2.74 -2.78
CA SER A 48 -8.82 3.91 -3.52
C SER A 48 -9.85 4.44 -4.52
N MET A 49 -10.49 3.56 -5.29
CA MET A 49 -11.53 3.96 -6.24
C MET A 49 -12.76 4.53 -5.53
N LEU A 50 -13.20 3.89 -4.44
CA LEU A 50 -14.34 4.36 -3.65
C LEU A 50 -14.05 5.73 -3.05
N SER A 51 -12.89 5.91 -2.40
CA SER A 51 -12.49 7.19 -1.82
C SER A 51 -12.36 8.27 -2.91
N TYR A 52 -11.72 7.97 -4.03
CA TYR A 52 -11.59 8.92 -5.16
C TYR A 52 -12.95 9.35 -5.72
N TRP A 53 -13.87 8.39 -5.87
CA TRP A 53 -15.24 8.64 -6.33
C TRP A 53 -16.06 9.46 -5.33
N LEU A 54 -15.97 9.16 -4.03
CA LEU A 54 -16.63 9.93 -2.98
C LEU A 54 -16.12 11.38 -2.96
N ASN A 55 -14.79 11.59 -3.03
CA ASN A 55 -14.22 12.93 -3.13
C ASN A 55 -14.79 13.70 -4.34
N ARG A 56 -14.99 13.02 -5.47
CA ARG A 56 -15.61 13.63 -6.66
C ARG A 56 -17.07 14.02 -6.39
N GLN A 57 -17.84 13.16 -5.72
CA GLN A 57 -19.23 13.47 -5.38
C GLN A 57 -19.35 14.71 -4.48
N PHE A 58 -18.44 14.85 -3.53
CA PHE A 58 -18.36 15.97 -2.60
C PHE A 58 -17.74 17.25 -3.19
N GLY A 59 -17.32 17.25 -4.46
CA GLY A 59 -16.80 18.44 -5.11
C GLY A 59 -15.35 18.78 -4.75
N VAL A 60 -14.59 17.83 -4.20
CA VAL A 60 -13.22 18.07 -3.73
C VAL A 60 -12.28 18.23 -4.93
N ALA A 61 -11.38 19.22 -4.87
CA ALA A 61 -10.37 19.42 -5.91
C ALA A 61 -9.43 18.21 -6.04
N HIS A 62 -9.00 17.88 -7.27
CA HIS A 62 -8.12 16.73 -7.55
C HIS A 62 -6.85 16.73 -6.70
N CYS A 63 -6.27 17.91 -6.44
CA CYS A 63 -5.08 18.08 -5.61
C CYS A 63 -5.23 17.61 -4.15
N VAL A 64 -6.47 17.50 -3.65
CA VAL A 64 -6.79 16.96 -2.32
C VAL A 64 -7.35 15.55 -2.43
N ALA A 65 -8.20 15.29 -3.43
CA ALA A 65 -8.84 14.01 -3.67
C ALA A 65 -7.86 12.88 -4.01
N ALA A 66 -6.79 13.18 -4.76
CA ALA A 66 -5.80 12.20 -5.16
C ALA A 66 -4.98 11.71 -3.94
N PRO A 67 -4.37 12.58 -3.12
CA PRO A 67 -3.73 12.15 -1.87
C PRO A 67 -4.71 11.50 -0.88
N SER A 68 -5.94 11.99 -0.76
CA SER A 68 -6.91 11.40 0.19
C SER A 68 -7.37 10.00 -0.21
N ALA A 69 -7.53 9.74 -1.52
CA ALA A 69 -7.82 8.40 -2.04
C ALA A 69 -6.71 7.40 -1.72
N LEU A 70 -5.46 7.86 -1.81
CA LEU A 70 -4.28 7.07 -1.49
C LEU A 70 -4.19 6.79 0.02
N ILE A 71 -4.38 7.81 0.87
CA ILE A 71 -4.39 7.63 2.33
C ILE A 71 -5.48 6.65 2.77
N GLY A 72 -6.68 6.73 2.19
CA GLY A 72 -7.79 5.83 2.52
C GLY A 72 -7.59 4.37 2.08
N ALA A 73 -6.66 4.11 1.15
CA ALA A 73 -6.36 2.77 0.66
C ALA A 73 -5.10 2.15 1.30
N SER A 74 -4.21 2.97 1.86
CA SER A 74 -2.90 2.54 2.38
C SER A 74 -3.00 1.82 3.71
N ASN A 75 -2.20 0.78 3.88
CA ASN A 75 -2.01 0.06 5.13
C ASN A 75 -0.62 0.36 5.70
N PHE A 76 -0.51 0.35 7.04
CA PHE A 76 0.78 0.54 7.72
C PHE A 76 1.48 -0.79 7.96
N PHE A 77 2.01 -1.40 6.89
CA PHE A 77 2.67 -2.68 7.04
C PHE A 77 3.98 -2.62 7.85
N GLU A 78 4.76 -1.53 7.84
CA GLU A 78 5.94 -1.44 8.73
C GLU A 78 5.58 -1.70 10.20
N LEU A 79 4.48 -1.10 10.68
CA LEU A 79 3.98 -1.32 12.04
C LEU A 79 3.44 -2.74 12.21
N ALA A 80 2.78 -3.28 11.17
CA ALA A 80 2.26 -4.65 11.17
C ALA A 80 3.38 -5.69 11.28
N VAL A 81 4.48 -5.52 10.54
CA VAL A 81 5.64 -6.42 10.62
C VAL A 81 6.27 -6.38 12.01
N ALA A 82 6.50 -5.18 12.56
CA ALA A 82 7.06 -5.03 13.90
C ALA A 82 6.19 -5.76 14.95
N THR A 83 4.87 -5.59 14.85
CA THR A 83 3.90 -6.24 15.75
C THR A 83 3.88 -7.76 15.56
N ALA A 84 3.89 -8.23 14.31
CA ALA A 84 3.87 -9.67 14.00
C ALA A 84 5.13 -10.38 14.51
N ILE A 85 6.30 -9.77 14.34
CA ILE A 85 7.56 -10.30 14.87
C ILE A 85 7.55 -10.28 16.41
N ALA A 86 7.04 -9.22 17.02
CA ALA A 86 6.99 -9.09 18.48
C ALA A 86 6.06 -10.12 19.14
N LEU A 87 4.91 -10.42 18.53
CA LEU A 87 3.89 -11.32 19.10
C LEU A 87 4.06 -12.78 18.69
N PHE A 88 4.40 -13.05 17.42
CA PHE A 88 4.43 -14.39 16.85
C PHE A 88 5.84 -14.89 16.54
N GLY A 89 6.85 -14.02 16.67
CA GLY A 89 8.23 -14.35 16.36
C GLY A 89 8.53 -14.31 14.86
N PHE A 90 9.83 -14.34 14.56
CA PHE A 90 10.37 -14.10 13.22
C PHE A 90 10.01 -15.18 12.19
N ASN A 91 9.93 -16.45 12.63
CA ASN A 91 9.67 -17.61 11.78
C ASN A 91 8.18 -17.93 11.61
N SER A 92 7.29 -17.07 12.09
CA SER A 92 5.85 -17.29 11.97
C SER A 92 5.33 -16.96 10.57
N GLY A 93 4.29 -17.69 10.15
CA GLY A 93 3.54 -17.35 8.93
C GLY A 93 2.90 -15.97 8.98
N ALA A 94 2.61 -15.46 10.18
CA ALA A 94 2.10 -14.10 10.38
C ALA A 94 3.16 -13.03 10.03
N ALA A 95 4.40 -13.20 10.49
CA ALA A 95 5.51 -12.31 10.13
C ALA A 95 5.75 -12.33 8.62
N LEU A 96 5.80 -13.52 8.01
CA LEU A 96 5.95 -13.66 6.55
C LEU A 96 4.80 -13.00 5.77
N ALA A 97 3.56 -13.17 6.21
CA ALA A 97 2.40 -12.55 5.57
C ALA A 97 2.46 -11.02 5.56
N THR A 98 2.90 -10.40 6.66
CA THR A 98 3.04 -8.94 6.74
C THR A 98 4.14 -8.39 5.83
N VAL A 99 5.27 -9.10 5.72
CA VAL A 99 6.39 -8.71 4.85
C VAL A 99 6.01 -8.86 3.38
N VAL A 100 5.36 -9.96 3.01
CA VAL A 100 4.81 -10.17 1.66
C VAL A 100 3.76 -9.10 1.33
N GLY A 101 2.94 -8.71 2.31
CA GLY A 101 1.96 -7.64 2.16
C GLY A 101 2.57 -6.33 1.66
N VAL A 102 3.72 -5.91 2.23
CA VAL A 102 4.45 -4.71 1.78
C VAL A 102 4.86 -4.83 0.31
N LEU A 103 5.41 -5.98 -0.11
CA LEU A 103 5.85 -6.16 -1.51
C LEU A 103 4.73 -6.06 -2.51
N VAL A 104 3.54 -6.53 -2.14
CA VAL A 104 2.37 -6.47 -3.02
C VAL A 104 1.79 -5.07 -2.98
N GLU A 105 1.67 -4.47 -1.81
CA GLU A 105 1.02 -3.18 -1.66
C GLU A 105 1.79 -2.05 -2.34
N VAL A 106 3.10 -1.93 -2.15
CA VAL A 106 3.86 -0.77 -2.66
C VAL A 106 3.74 -0.61 -4.19
N PRO A 107 3.92 -1.66 -5.02
CA PRO A 107 3.73 -1.57 -6.47
C PRO A 107 2.28 -1.27 -6.87
N VAL A 108 1.31 -1.85 -6.17
CA VAL A 108 -0.12 -1.61 -6.41
C VAL A 108 -0.48 -0.17 -6.07
N MET A 109 0.11 0.37 -5.02
CA MET A 109 -0.09 1.74 -4.63
C MET A 109 0.47 2.70 -5.69
N LEU A 110 1.67 2.43 -6.21
CA LEU A 110 2.26 3.19 -7.32
C LEU A 110 1.39 3.10 -8.60
N SER A 111 0.77 1.95 -8.88
CA SER A 111 -0.14 1.82 -10.03
C SER A 111 -1.40 2.66 -9.82
N VAL A 112 -1.99 2.68 -8.62
CA VAL A 112 -3.14 3.53 -8.29
C VAL A 112 -2.78 5.01 -8.41
N VAL A 113 -1.62 5.45 -7.90
CA VAL A 113 -1.13 6.83 -8.10
C VAL A 113 -1.09 7.19 -9.58
N ALA A 114 -0.53 6.29 -10.41
CA ALA A 114 -0.44 6.51 -11.84
C ALA A 114 -1.83 6.60 -12.51
N ILE A 115 -2.79 5.77 -12.10
CA ILE A 115 -4.18 5.79 -12.59
C ILE A 115 -4.89 7.08 -12.19
N VAL A 116 -4.77 7.50 -10.93
CA VAL A 116 -5.37 8.73 -10.40
C VAL A 116 -4.81 9.97 -11.11
N ASN A 117 -3.49 10.01 -11.35
CA ASN A 117 -2.87 11.11 -12.09
C ASN A 117 -3.29 11.14 -13.57
N ARG A 118 -3.42 9.99 -14.24
CA ARG A 118 -3.91 9.91 -15.63
C ARG A 118 -5.39 10.27 -15.76
N SER A 119 -6.21 9.95 -14.76
CA SER A 119 -7.65 10.23 -14.76
C SER A 119 -8.01 11.68 -14.38
N ARG A 120 -7.01 12.55 -14.16
CA ARG A 120 -7.21 13.95 -13.77
C ARG A 120 -8.16 14.71 -14.69
N GLY A 121 -8.01 14.58 -16.02
CA GLY A 121 -8.88 15.27 -16.97
C GLY A 121 -10.35 14.84 -16.90
N TRP A 122 -10.61 13.55 -16.68
CA TRP A 122 -11.97 13.03 -16.46
C TRP A 122 -12.54 13.48 -15.11
N TYR A 123 -11.68 13.62 -14.10
CA TYR A 123 -12.07 14.05 -12.77
C TYR A 123 -12.50 15.51 -12.74
N GLU A 124 -11.67 16.39 -13.30
CA GLU A 124 -11.91 17.85 -13.32
C GLU A 124 -13.11 18.22 -14.21
N SER A 125 -13.33 17.52 -15.33
CA SER A 125 -14.49 17.78 -16.21
C SER A 125 -15.84 17.53 -15.52
N GLY A 126 -15.88 16.65 -14.52
CA GLY A 126 -17.09 16.40 -13.72
C GLY A 126 -17.40 17.46 -12.67
N LEU A 127 -16.41 18.23 -12.26
CA LEU A 127 -16.54 19.27 -11.24
C LEU A 127 -16.99 20.59 -11.87
N THR A 128 -16.58 20.88 -13.11
CA THR A 128 -16.98 22.09 -13.85
C THR A 128 -18.45 22.11 -14.28
N VAL A 129 -19.18 20.99 -14.15
CA VAL A 129 -20.60 20.87 -14.52
C VAL A 129 -21.53 21.03 -13.31
N LYS A 130 -20.99 21.10 -12.09
CA LYS A 130 -21.74 21.37 -10.84
C LYS A 130 -21.51 22.81 -10.40
#